data_AF-A0A8S3C5K0-F1
#
_entry.id   AF-A0A8S3C5K0-F1
#
_cell.length_a   1.000
_cell.length_b   1.000
_cell.length_c   1.000
_cell.angle_alpha   90.00
_cell.angle_beta   90.00
_cell.angle_gamma   90.00
#
_symmetry.space_group_name_H-M   'P 1'
#
loop_
_entity.id
_entity.type
_entity.pdbx_description
1 polymer ?
#
loop_
_entity_poly.entity_id
_entity_poly.type
_entity_poly.pdbx_seq_one_letter_code
_entity_poly.pdbx_strand_id
1 'polypeptide(L)'
;MVGGEPMKALSREVNFKAWNGMLAGFDSTHHLIGNHDVTFVDVATCRVKAKVTATHCLKREQGEEELWIAGGTYDLQMVRSPSDDQWRISSIKFTQAWHQGSSDLMQEASK
;
A
#
# COMPACT_ATOMS: atom_id res chain seq x y z
N MET A 1 7.66 -12.03 -3.03
CA MET A 1 8.62 -11.11 -3.70
C MET A 1 9.48 -10.40 -2.66
N VAL A 2 10.79 -10.36 -2.91
CA VAL A 2 11.81 -9.62 -2.13
C VAL A 2 11.71 -8.13 -2.47
N GLY A 3 11.89 -7.24 -1.49
CA GLY A 3 11.75 -5.80 -1.66
C GLY A 3 12.60 -5.23 -2.81
N GLY A 4 11.99 -4.39 -3.64
CA GLY A 4 12.61 -3.73 -4.79
C GLY A 4 12.99 -2.28 -4.53
N GLU A 5 13.71 -1.70 -5.50
CA GLU A 5 14.01 -0.26 -5.55
C GLU A 5 12.72 0.57 -5.44
N PRO A 6 12.74 1.71 -4.73
CA PRO A 6 11.60 2.62 -4.70
C PRO A 6 11.13 2.90 -6.13
N MET A 7 9.84 2.68 -6.37
CA MET A 7 9.25 3.04 -7.66
C MET A 7 9.57 4.52 -7.92
N LYS A 8 10.21 4.81 -9.07
CA LYS A 8 10.49 6.19 -9.50
C LYS A 8 9.21 7.01 -9.38
N ALA A 9 9.34 8.30 -9.07
CA ALA A 9 8.19 9.21 -8.99
C ALA A 9 7.35 9.12 -10.27
N LEU A 10 6.31 8.30 -10.23
CA LEU A 10 5.32 8.21 -11.28
C LEU A 10 4.45 9.46 -11.17
N SER A 11 3.97 9.96 -12.30
CA SER A 11 2.89 10.93 -12.24
C SER A 11 1.73 10.32 -11.46
N ARG A 12 0.93 11.16 -10.80
CA ARG A 12 -0.25 10.70 -10.04
C ARG A 12 -1.14 9.78 -10.88
N GLU A 13 -1.33 10.10 -12.14
CA GLU A 13 -2.14 9.32 -13.07
C GLU A 13 -1.54 7.93 -13.34
N VAL A 14 -0.23 7.86 -13.61
CA VAL A 14 0.45 6.59 -13.88
C VAL A 14 0.48 5.73 -12.62
N ASN A 15 0.70 6.34 -11.46
CA ASN A 15 0.64 5.64 -10.17
C ASN A 15 -0.77 5.07 -9.93
N PHE A 16 -1.82 5.87 -10.13
CA PHE A 16 -3.20 5.41 -9.98
C PHE A 16 -3.53 4.24 -10.91
N LYS A 17 -3.13 4.32 -12.19
CA LYS A 17 -3.33 3.23 -13.16
C LYS A 17 -2.60 1.94 -12.74
N ALA A 18 -1.37 2.05 -12.26
CA ALA A 18 -0.59 0.89 -11.81
C ALA A 18 -1.25 0.19 -10.60
N TRP A 19 -1.66 0.95 -9.58
CA TRP A 19 -2.36 0.39 -8.42
C TRP A 19 -3.71 -0.21 -8.78
N ASN A 20 -4.45 0.43 -9.69
CA ASN A 20 -5.73 -0.10 -10.17
C ASN A 20 -5.54 -1.46 -10.87
N GLY A 21 -4.54 -1.60 -11.76
CA GLY A 21 -4.27 -2.88 -12.43
C GLY A 21 -3.90 -4.01 -11.46
N MET A 22 -3.17 -3.69 -10.39
CA MET A 22 -2.71 -4.69 -9.42
C MET A 22 -3.79 -5.12 -8.41
N LEU A 23 -4.68 -4.21 -8.00
CA LEU A 23 -5.63 -4.48 -6.91
C LEU A 23 -7.06 -4.77 -7.39
N ALA A 24 -7.45 -4.34 -8.59
CA ALA A 24 -8.84 -4.40 -9.05
C ALA A 24 -9.35 -5.79 -9.49
N GLY A 25 -8.52 -6.84 -9.44
CA GLY A 25 -9.01 -8.21 -9.60
C GLY A 25 -9.27 -8.96 -8.29
N PHE A 26 -8.91 -8.41 -7.13
CA PHE A 26 -9.41 -8.94 -5.87
C PHE A 26 -10.88 -8.58 -5.66
N ASP A 27 -11.65 -9.49 -5.08
CA ASP A 27 -13.04 -9.23 -4.68
C ASP A 27 -13.11 -8.19 -3.55
N SER A 28 -12.15 -8.24 -2.62
CA SER A 28 -11.99 -7.22 -1.60
C SER A 28 -10.55 -7.11 -1.10
N THR A 29 -10.21 -5.92 -0.62
CA THR A 29 -8.97 -5.68 0.13
C THR A 29 -9.27 -4.87 1.38
N HIS A 30 -8.54 -5.12 2.46
CA HIS A 30 -8.65 -4.36 3.70
C HIS A 30 -7.26 -4.04 4.23
N HIS A 31 -6.95 -2.75 4.35
CA HIS A 31 -5.70 -2.27 4.91
C HIS A 31 -5.96 -1.65 6.27
N LEU A 32 -5.62 -2.37 7.33
CA LEU A 32 -5.66 -1.85 8.68
C LEU A 32 -4.30 -1.21 8.99
N ILE A 33 -4.29 0.11 9.17
CA ILE A 33 -3.09 0.91 9.41
C ILE A 33 -3.23 1.58 10.79
N GLY A 34 -2.21 1.43 11.62
CA GLY A 34 -2.22 1.93 12.99
C GLY A 34 -0.83 2.21 13.54
N ASN A 35 -0.78 2.61 14.82
CA ASN A 35 0.45 2.93 15.55
C ASN A 35 1.33 3.93 14.79
N HIS A 36 0.73 5.04 14.39
CA HIS A 36 1.39 6.10 13.63
C HIS A 36 2.40 6.83 14.51
N ASP A 37 3.66 6.84 14.06
CA ASP A 37 4.74 7.66 14.58
C ASP A 37 5.04 8.74 13.53
N VAL A 38 4.77 10.00 13.88
CA VAL A 38 4.85 11.14 12.98
C VAL A 38 5.99 12.05 13.42
N THR A 39 6.95 12.28 12.52
CA THR A 39 8.07 13.19 12.73
C THR A 39 8.04 14.31 11.70
N PHE A 40 7.81 15.55 12.13
CA PHE A 40 7.93 16.72 11.27
C PHE A 40 9.39 17.03 10.96
N VAL A 41 9.70 17.24 9.69
CA VAL A 41 11.04 17.68 9.24
C VAL A 41 11.06 19.21 9.16
N ASP A 42 9.96 19.81 8.70
CA ASP A 42 9.71 21.26 8.72
C ASP A 42 8.18 21.54 8.75
N VAL A 43 7.78 22.77 8.42
CA VAL A 43 6.37 23.22 8.42
C VAL A 43 5.49 22.60 7.32
N ALA A 44 6.11 22.06 6.28
CA ALA A 44 5.46 21.54 5.08
C ALA A 44 5.86 20.09 4.74
N THR A 45 6.75 19.46 5.51
CA THR A 45 7.19 18.08 5.29
C THR A 45 7.21 17.26 6.58
N CYS A 46 6.75 16.02 6.52
CA CYS A 46 6.87 15.07 7.63
C CYS A 46 7.07 13.63 7.15
N ARG A 47 7.58 12.79 8.05
CA ARG A 47 7.72 11.35 7.88
C ARG A 47 6.74 10.64 8.79
N VAL A 48 6.10 9.59 8.30
CA VAL A 48 5.18 8.76 9.08
C VAL A 48 5.64 7.32 9.02
N LYS A 49 5.89 6.71 10.18
CA LYS A 49 6.01 5.26 10.30
C LYS A 49 4.70 4.70 10.85
N ALA A 50 4.21 3.62 10.27
CA ALA A 50 2.97 2.99 10.72
C ALA A 50 3.03 1.47 10.59
N LYS A 51 2.33 0.76 11.46
CA LYS A 51 2.10 -0.68 11.32
C LYS A 51 0.92 -0.92 10.39
N VAL A 52 1.05 -1.91 9.52
CA VAL A 52 0.00 -2.27 8.57
C VAL A 52 -0.21 -3.78 8.54
N THR A 53 -1.48 -4.17 8.45
CA THR A 53 -1.92 -5.48 7.99
C THR A 53 -2.82 -5.29 6.77
N ALA A 54 -2.40 -5.85 5.64
CA ALA A 54 -3.13 -5.81 4.38
C ALA A 54 -3.69 -7.20 4.06
N THR A 55 -5.01 -7.32 4.03
CA THR A 55 -5.74 -8.54 3.68
C THR A 55 -6.32 -8.41 2.28
N HIS A 56 -6.13 -9.43 1.45
CA HIS A 56 -6.62 -9.49 0.08
C HIS A 56 -7.42 -10.78 -0.08
N CYS A 57 -8.63 -10.68 -0.62
CA CYS A 57 -9.56 -11.78 -0.77
C CYS A 57 -9.89 -12.00 -2.24
N LEU A 58 -9.75 -13.24 -2.70
CA LEU A 58 -10.15 -13.69 -4.02
C LEU A 58 -11.16 -14.84 -3.88
N LYS A 59 -12.33 -14.69 -4.49
CA LYS A 59 -13.39 -15.72 -4.50
C LYS A 59 -13.13 -16.74 -5.60
N ARG A 60 -13.42 -18.00 -5.30
CA ARG A 60 -13.37 -19.12 -6.26
C ARG A 60 -14.77 -19.51 -6.72
N GLU A 61 -14.86 -20.30 -7.79
CA GLU A 61 -16.11 -20.66 -8.48
C GLU A 61 -17.13 -21.42 -7.62
N GLN A 62 -16.77 -21.84 -6.40
CA GLN A 62 -17.62 -22.59 -5.46
C GLN A 62 -17.93 -21.82 -4.17
N GLY A 63 -17.66 -20.51 -4.14
CA GLY A 63 -17.91 -19.66 -2.97
C GLY A 63 -16.83 -19.76 -1.88
N GLU A 64 -15.77 -20.55 -2.12
CA GLU A 64 -14.57 -20.54 -1.29
C GLU A 64 -13.83 -19.21 -1.45
N GLU A 65 -13.21 -18.75 -0.37
CA GLU A 65 -12.41 -17.54 -0.33
C GLU A 65 -10.96 -17.90 -0.03
N GLU A 66 -10.05 -17.42 -0.85
CA GLU A 66 -8.62 -17.49 -0.57
C GLU A 66 -8.10 -16.13 -0.13
N LEU A 67 -7.32 -16.15 0.96
CA LEU A 67 -6.77 -14.94 1.56
C LEU A 67 -5.26 -14.89 1.38
N TRP A 68 -4.76 -13.73 0.95
CA TRP A 68 -3.37 -13.34 1.12
C TRP A 68 -3.27 -12.17 2.10
N ILE A 69 -2.58 -12.38 3.21
CA ILE A 69 -2.42 -11.39 4.28
C ILE A 69 -0.95 -11.04 4.42
N ALA A 70 -0.61 -9.76 4.34
CA ALA A 70 0.74 -9.25 4.54
C ALA A 70 0.80 -8.29 5.73
N GLY A 71 1.76 -8.48 6.63
CA GLY A 71 2.01 -7.59 7.76
C GLY A 71 3.38 -6.96 7.70
N GLY A 72 3.47 -5.69 8.10
CA GLY A 72 4.74 -4.97 8.07
C GLY A 72 4.67 -3.54 8.55
N THR A 73 5.59 -2.72 8.03
CA THR A 73 5.70 -1.30 8.38
C THR A 73 5.66 -0.45 7.11
N TYR A 74 4.86 0.61 7.13
CA TYR A 74 4.98 1.69 6.16
C TYR A 74 5.98 2.73 6.65
N ASP A 75 6.84 3.18 5.75
CA ASP A 75 7.62 4.41 5.86
C ASP A 75 7.07 5.37 4.79
N LEU A 76 6.32 6.39 5.22
CA LEU A 76 5.68 7.38 4.37
C LEU A 76 6.42 8.71 4.44
N GLN A 77 6.43 9.43 3.31
CA GLN A 77 6.75 10.85 3.28
C GLN A 77 5.49 11.63 2.93
N MET A 78 5.25 12.72 3.66
CA MET A 78 4.11 13.60 3.47
C MET A 78 4.60 14.99 3.13
N VAL A 79 3.90 15.66 2.21
CA VAL A 79 4.12 17.07 1.85
C VAL A 79 2.82 17.83 1.96
N ARG A 80 2.87 19.04 2.52
CA ARG A 80 1.75 19.98 2.56
C ARG A 80 1.75 20.80 1.28
N SER A 81 0.67 20.74 0.52
CA SER A 81 0.56 21.50 -0.71
C SER A 81 0.38 22.99 -0.40
N PRO A 82 1.16 23.88 -1.01
CA PRO A 82 0.98 25.32 -0.81
C PRO A 82 -0.29 25.87 -1.46
N SER A 83 -0.87 25.17 -2.44
CA SER A 83 -2.03 25.65 -3.20
C SER A 83 -3.36 25.52 -2.47
N ASP A 84 -3.48 24.54 -1.57
CA ASP A 84 -4.73 24.23 -0.84
C ASP A 84 -4.50 23.82 0.62
N ASP A 85 -3.26 23.94 1.09
CA ASP A 85 -2.87 23.73 2.47
C ASP A 85 -3.06 22.29 2.99
N GLN A 86 -3.29 21.32 2.10
CA GLN A 86 -3.53 19.92 2.45
C GLN A 86 -2.28 19.04 2.39
N TRP A 87 -2.15 18.13 3.37
CA TRP A 87 -1.13 17.08 3.38
C TRP A 87 -1.43 15.99 2.36
N ARG A 88 -0.39 15.54 1.66
CA ARG A 88 -0.45 14.46 0.67
C ARG A 88 0.73 13.53 0.85
N ILE A 89 0.53 12.26 0.57
CA ILE A 89 1.61 11.27 0.52
C ILE A 89 2.44 11.55 -0.74
N SER A 90 3.75 11.81 -0.57
CA SER A 90 4.71 11.96 -1.66
C SER A 90 5.54 10.70 -1.90
N SER A 91 5.66 9.83 -0.89
CA SER A 91 6.37 8.56 -0.98
C SER A 91 5.75 7.51 -0.07
N ILE A 92 5.71 6.27 -0.55
CA ILE A 92 5.28 5.09 0.21
C ILE A 92 6.38 4.05 0.07
N LYS A 93 6.89 3.54 1.19
CA LYS A 93 7.68 2.31 1.23
C LYS A 93 7.00 1.33 2.18
N PHE A 94 6.69 0.13 1.69
CA PHE A 94 6.26 -0.97 2.52
C PHE A 94 7.44 -1.90 2.79
N THR A 95 7.72 -2.16 4.06
CA THR A 95 8.67 -3.19 4.49
C THR A 95 7.87 -4.35 5.09
N GLN A 96 7.71 -5.42 4.31
CA GLN A 96 7.00 -6.61 4.75
C GLN A 96 7.80 -7.34 5.83
N ALA A 97 7.15 -7.66 6.95
CA ALA A 97 7.73 -8.43 8.04
C ALA A 97 7.29 -9.90 7.99
N TRP A 98 6.05 -10.16 7.59
CA TRP A 98 5.49 -11.52 7.48
C TRP A 98 4.36 -11.55 6.45
N HIS A 99 3.96 -12.75 6.03
CA HIS A 99 2.71 -12.98 5.29
C HIS A 99 2.10 -14.34 5.65
N GLN A 100 0.83 -14.51 5.28
CA GLN A 100 0.08 -15.77 5.33
C GLN A 100 -0.72 -15.92 4.03
N GLY A 101 -0.89 -17.17 3.59
CA GLY A 101 -1.53 -17.49 2.31
C GLY A 101 -0.55 -17.42 1.13
N SER A 102 -1.02 -17.82 -0.06
CA SER A 102 -0.19 -17.79 -1.26
C SER A 102 -0.01 -16.37 -1.78
N SER A 103 1.23 -15.96 -2.05
CA SER A 103 1.50 -14.69 -2.72
C SER A 103 1.13 -14.71 -4.20
N ASP A 104 0.85 -15.89 -4.77
CA ASP A 104 0.48 -16.04 -6.18
C ASP A 104 -0.90 -15.44 -6.46
N LEU A 105 -1.74 -15.30 -5.43
CA LEU A 105 -3.02 -14.58 -5.51
C LEU A 105 -2.88 -13.17 -6.09
N MET A 106 -1.75 -12.50 -5.85
CA MET A 106 -1.48 -11.18 -6.45
C MET A 106 -1.34 -11.24 -7.97
N GLN A 107 -0.71 -12.30 -8.49
CA GLN A 107 -0.57 -12.50 -9.93
C GLN A 107 -1.92 -12.92 -10.53
N GLU A 108 -2.64 -13.82 -9.87
CA GLU A 108 -3.96 -14.29 -10.32
C GLU A 108 -5.00 -13.16 -10.35
N ALA A 109 -4.94 -12.23 -9.39
CA ALA A 109 -5.83 -11.08 -9.31
C ALA A 109 -5.38 -9.89 -10.19
N SER A 110 -4.16 -9.89 -10.73
CA SER A 110 -3.71 -8.79 -11.58
C SER A 110 -4.40 -8.88 -12.95
N LYS A 111 -4.87 -7.73 -13.48
CA LYS A 111 -5.52 -7.62 -14.80
C LYS A 111 -4.66 -6.87 -15.80
#